data_AF-A0A820T5V0-F1
#
_entry.id   AF-A0A820T5V0-F1
#
_cell.length_a   1.000
_cell.length_b   1.000
_cell.length_c   1.000
_cell.angle_alpha   90.00
_cell.angle_beta   90.00
_cell.angle_gamma   90.00
#
_symmetry.space_group_name_H-M   'P 1'
#
loop_
_entity.id
_entity.type
_entity.pdbx_description
1 polymer ?
#
loop_
_entity_poly.entity_id
_entity_poly.type
_entity_poly.pdbx_seq_one_letter_code
_entity_poly.pdbx_strand_id
1 'polypeptide(L)'
;RALEIALLLKEHPDCTCVLVTLIQEYQSRFQKPLHVSELYTMKHVIDIQDYGGNRVARLLPAFRVRFDENSIQNHLEQPYWI
;
A
#
# COMPACT_ATOMS: atom_id res chain seq x y z
N ARG A 1 3.76 -5.94 -4.70
CA ARG A 1 3.77 -5.53 -3.27
C ARG A 1 3.70 -4.02 -3.12
N ALA A 2 4.68 -3.24 -3.58
CA ALA A 2 4.65 -1.78 -3.44
C ALA A 2 3.39 -1.11 -4.06
N LEU A 3 2.94 -1.57 -5.23
CA LEU A 3 1.72 -1.08 -5.90
C LEU A 3 0.44 -1.40 -5.11
N GLU A 4 0.33 -2.63 -4.65
CA GLU A 4 -0.80 -3.11 -3.82
C GLU A 4 -0.91 -2.30 -2.52
N ILE A 5 0.23 -1.96 -1.89
CA ILE A 5 0.28 -1.10 -0.70
C ILE A 5 -0.08 0.35 -1.05
N ALA A 6 0.43 0.87 -2.16
CA ALA A 6 0.09 2.22 -2.61
C ALA A 6 -1.41 2.38 -2.89
N LEU A 7 -2.04 1.34 -3.42
CA LEU A 7 -3.48 1.26 -3.65
C LEU A 7 -4.29 1.31 -2.35
N LEU A 8 -3.96 0.42 -1.41
CA LEU A 8 -4.60 0.44 -0.09
C LEU A 8 -4.45 1.80 0.57
N LEU A 9 -3.24 2.36 0.56
CA LEU A 9 -3.00 3.68 1.12
C LEU A 9 -3.79 4.77 0.39
N LYS A 10 -3.98 4.70 -0.93
CA LYS A 10 -4.80 5.68 -1.68
C LYS A 10 -6.27 5.67 -1.29
N GLU A 11 -6.80 4.53 -0.87
CA GLU A 11 -8.19 4.40 -0.40
C GLU A 11 -8.40 5.04 0.98
N HIS A 12 -7.33 5.30 1.72
CA HIS A 12 -7.40 6.00 3.01
C HIS A 12 -7.30 7.52 2.88
N PRO A 13 -7.93 8.27 3.82
CA PRO A 13 -7.74 9.71 3.91
C PRO A 13 -6.26 10.08 4.07
N ASP A 14 -5.86 11.17 3.42
CA ASP A 14 -4.49 11.70 3.38
C ASP A 14 -3.44 10.73 2.81
N CYS A 15 -3.88 9.64 2.18
CA CYS A 15 -3.09 8.48 1.83
C CYS A 15 -2.22 7.94 2.98
N THR A 16 -2.82 7.87 4.18
CA THR A 16 -2.16 7.42 5.42
C THR A 16 -2.94 6.32 6.11
N CYS A 17 -2.24 5.33 6.66
CA CYS A 17 -2.87 4.25 7.42
C CYS A 17 -1.95 3.79 8.57
N VAL A 18 -2.55 3.35 9.67
CA VAL A 18 -1.80 2.71 10.77
C VAL A 18 -1.20 1.41 10.25
N LEU A 19 0.07 1.17 10.56
CA LEU A 19 0.85 0.05 10.00
C LEU A 19 0.20 -1.31 10.30
N VAL A 20 -0.37 -1.47 11.49
CA VAL A 20 -1.10 -2.68 11.91
C VAL A 20 -2.34 -2.90 11.03
N THR A 21 -3.14 -1.85 10.84
CA THR A 21 -4.35 -1.88 10.01
C THR A 21 -4.01 -2.16 8.54
N LEU A 22 -2.97 -1.52 8.01
CA LEU A 22 -2.49 -1.75 6.65
C LEU A 22 -2.10 -3.22 6.41
N ILE A 23 -1.46 -3.86 7.38
CA ILE A 23 -1.08 -5.29 7.30
C ILE A 23 -2.33 -6.17 7.28
N GLN A 24 -3.30 -5.88 8.15
CA GLN A 24 -4.56 -6.62 8.20
C GLN A 24 -5.34 -6.49 6.90
N GLU A 25 -5.46 -5.27 6.36
CA GLU A 25 -6.16 -5.02 5.10
C GLU A 25 -5.46 -5.66 3.91
N TYR A 26 -4.12 -5.61 3.85
CA TYR A 26 -3.37 -6.28 2.81
C TYR A 26 -3.57 -7.80 2.85
N GLN A 27 -3.48 -8.40 4.03
CA GLN A 27 -3.72 -9.83 4.21
C GLN A 27 -5.14 -10.22 3.81
N SER A 28 -6.13 -9.42 4.20
CA SER A 28 -7.53 -9.67 3.87
C SER A 28 -7.80 -9.57 2.37
N ARG A 29 -7.25 -8.55 1.70
CA ARG A 29 -7.54 -8.25 0.29
C ARG A 29 -6.77 -9.13 -0.68
N PHE A 30 -5.49 -9.37 -0.40
CA PHE A 30 -4.60 -10.10 -1.29
C PHE A 30 -4.36 -11.55 -0.87
N GLN A 31 -4.90 -11.98 0.28
CA GLN A 31 -4.70 -13.31 0.87
C GLN A 31 -3.21 -13.71 0.96
N LYS A 32 -2.35 -12.72 1.19
CA LYS A 32 -0.88 -12.86 1.21
C LYS A 32 -0.32 -12.30 2.52
N PRO A 33 0.67 -12.97 3.14
CA PRO A 33 1.34 -12.43 4.31
C PRO A 33 2.16 -11.19 3.92
N LEU A 34 2.08 -10.15 4.75
CA LEU A 34 2.88 -8.94 4.64
C LEU A 34 3.73 -8.78 5.89
N HIS A 35 5.05 -8.77 5.72
CA HIS A 35 5.96 -8.59 6.83
C HIS A 35 6.28 -7.10 7.04
N VAL A 36 6.29 -6.67 8.29
CA VAL A 36 6.68 -5.31 8.70
C VAL A 36 8.05 -4.95 8.13
N SER A 37 9.00 -5.87 8.13
CA SER A 37 10.35 -5.68 7.58
C SER A 37 10.33 -5.27 6.10
N GLU A 38 9.41 -5.81 5.29
CA GLU A 38 9.28 -5.42 3.89
C GLU A 38 8.74 -3.99 3.73
N LEU A 39 7.86 -3.54 4.62
CA LEU A 39 7.39 -2.16 4.59
C LEU A 39 8.55 -1.18 4.85
N TYR A 40 9.48 -1.54 5.74
CA TYR A 40 10.69 -0.76 6.00
C TYR A 40 11.70 -0.76 4.83
N THR A 41 11.64 -1.71 3.89
CA THR A 41 12.47 -1.65 2.68
C THR A 41 11.84 -0.78 1.58
N MET A 42 10.53 -0.53 1.64
CA MET A 42 9.77 0.27 0.67
C MET A 42 9.83 1.79 0.93
N LYS A 43 10.96 2.31 1.42
CA LYS A 43 11.17 3.75 1.73
C LYS A 43 11.01 4.69 0.53
N HIS A 44 11.05 4.14 -0.68
CA HIS A 44 10.86 4.87 -1.93
C HIS A 44 9.38 5.00 -2.32
N VAL A 45 8.49 4.27 -1.64
CA VAL A 45 7.03 4.27 -1.88
C VAL A 45 6.29 4.84 -0.69
N ILE A 46 6.64 4.39 0.52
CA ILE A 46 5.98 4.78 1.75
C ILE A 46 6.97 5.39 2.74
N ASP A 47 6.47 6.35 3.50
CA ASP A 47 7.14 6.92 4.66
C ASP A 47 6.48 6.37 5.93
N ILE A 48 7.28 5.84 6.86
CA ILE A 48 6.77 5.27 8.11
C ILE A 48 7.17 6.18 9.26
N GLN A 49 6.19 6.79 9.91
CA GLN A 49 6.38 7.69 11.04
C GLN A 49 5.91 7.02 12.33
N ASP A 50 6.67 7.22 13.42
CA ASP A 50 6.31 6.73 14.75
C ASP A 50 5.69 7.86 15.58
N TYR A 51 4.46 7.66 16.03
CA TYR A 51 3.73 8.59 16.90
C TYR A 51 3.54 7.96 18.27
N GLY A 52 4.63 7.77 19.01
CA GLY A 52 4.59 7.26 20.38
C GLY A 52 4.16 5.80 20.46
N GLY A 53 4.70 4.96 19.57
CA GLY A 53 4.36 3.53 19.49
C GLY A 53 3.29 3.19 18.44
N ASN A 54 2.57 4.19 17.94
CA ASN A 54 1.69 4.03 16.78
C ASN A 54 2.46 4.37 15.50
N ARG A 55 2.81 3.32 14.75
CA ARG A 55 3.46 3.46 13.45
C ARG A 55 2.42 3.74 12.38
N VAL A 56 2.59 4.81 11.64
CA VAL A 56 1.71 5.21 10.54
C VAL A 56 2.50 5.20 9.25
N ALA A 57 1.99 4.50 8.25
CA ALA A 57 2.51 4.51 6.89
C ALA A 57 1.81 5.59 6.07
N ARG A 58 2.58 6.39 5.35
CA ARG A 58 2.12 7.45 4.45
C ARG A 58 2.63 7.17 3.04
N LEU A 59 1.75 7.26 2.06
CA LEU A 59 2.18 7.17 0.65
C LEU A 59 2.94 8.43 0.24
N LEU A 60 4.12 8.26 -0.34
CA LEU A 60 4.95 9.36 -0.82
C LEU A 60 4.30 10.06 -2.03
N PRO A 61 4.43 11.40 -2.14
CA PRO A 61 3.79 12.18 -3.21
C PRO A 61 4.23 11.76 -4.62
N ALA A 62 5.48 11.31 -4.79
CA ALA A 62 5.97 10.78 -6.06
C ALA A 62 5.18 9.55 -6.56
N PHE A 63 4.66 8.75 -5.64
CA PHE A 63 3.78 7.62 -5.94
C PHE A 63 2.30 8.02 -5.99
N ARG A 64 1.90 9.13 -5.37
CA ARG A 64 0.52 9.64 -5.50
C ARG A 64 0.20 10.03 -6.95
N VAL A 65 1.15 10.67 -7.64
CA VAL A 65 1.00 11.22 -9.00
C VAL A 65 1.10 10.17 -10.11
N ARG A 66 1.84 9.07 -9.89
CA ARG A 66 2.09 8.07 -10.95
C ARG A 66 0.98 7.05 -11.16
N PHE A 67 0.03 6.93 -10.23
CA PHE A 67 -1.04 5.94 -10.30
C PHE A 67 -2.37 6.62 -10.56
N ASP A 68 -2.69 6.85 -11.83
CA ASP A 68 -4.05 7.21 -12.23
C ASP A 68 -4.96 5.98 -12.03
N GLU A 69 -6.09 6.17 -11.37
CA GLU A 69 -7.03 5.15 -10.90
C GLU A 69 -7.47 4.18 -12.03
N ASN A 70 -7.44 4.66 -13.28
CA ASN A 70 -7.83 3.90 -14.49
C ASN A 70 -6.83 2.81 -14.92
N SER A 71 -5.54 2.88 -14.53
CA SER A 71 -4.55 1.87 -14.97
C SER A 71 -4.59 0.58 -14.17
N ILE A 72 -5.24 0.57 -13.00
CA ILE A 72 -5.12 -0.53 -12.04
C ILE A 72 -6.27 -1.52 -12.17
N GLN A 73 -7.49 -1.04 -12.45
CA GLN A 73 -8.62 -1.91 -12.78
C GLN A 73 -8.27 -2.83 -13.97
N ASN A 74 -7.61 -2.29 -15.00
CA ASN A 74 -7.12 -3.07 -16.14
C ASN A 74 -6.03 -4.12 -15.78
N HIS A 75 -5.30 -3.96 -14.68
CA HIS A 75 -4.22 -4.88 -14.31
C HIS A 75 -4.68 -6.03 -13.40
N LEU A 76 -5.77 -5.83 -12.66
CA LEU A 76 -6.38 -6.87 -11.81
C LEU A 76 -7.43 -7.70 -12.56
N GLU A 77 -7.96 -7.19 -13.67
CA GLU A 77 -8.97 -7.87 -14.50
C GLU A 77 -8.39 -8.59 -15.74
N GLN A 78 -7.08 -8.83 -15.80
CA GLN A 78 -6.51 -9.70 -16.85
C GLN A 78 -6.37 -11.13 -16.33
N PRO A 79 -7.35 -12.00 -16.57
CA PRO A 79 -7.16 -13.43 -16.38
C PRO A 79 -6.16 -13.92 -17.44
N TYR A 80 -4.99 -14.38 -16.99
CA TYR A 80 -4.06 -15.13 -17.83
C TYR A 80 -4.73 -16.46 -18.22
N TRP A 81 -5.46 -16.48 -19.34
CA TRP A 81 -5.70 -17.68 -20.12
C TRP A 81 -5.07 -17.50 -21.49
N ILE A 82 -3.90 -18.11 -21.67
CA ILE A 82 -3.38 -18.56 -22.95
C ILE A 82 -3.72 -20.05 -23.04
#